data_AF-A0ABD0P441-F1
#
_entry.id   AF-A0ABD0P441-F1
#
_cell.length_a   1.000
_cell.length_b   1.000
_cell.length_c   1.000
_cell.angle_alpha   90.00
_cell.angle_beta   90.00
_cell.angle_gamma   90.00
#
_symmetry.space_group_name_H-M   'P 1'
#
loop_
_entity.id
_entity.type
_entity.pdbx_description
1 polymer ?
#
loop_
_entity_poly.entity_id
_entity_poly.type
_entity_poly.pdbx_seq_one_letter_code
_entity_poly.pdbx_strand_id
1 'polypeptide(L)' 'GEDPYSMEDLQQNLNYSLRMKDGIIYVYDNEDALKQDQPRSLPYPDLETFAIDMSHVLAMIADGPT' A
#
# COMPACT_ATOMS: atom_id res chain seq x y z
N GLY A 1 20.09 1.15 23.74
CA GLY A 1 19.25 0.73 22.62
C GLY A 1 18.26 1.84 22.38
N GLU A 2 18.01 2.15 21.12
CA GLU A 2 16.99 3.13 20.73
C GLU A 2 15.59 2.51 20.91
N ASP A 3 14.59 3.31 21.24
CA ASP A 3 13.21 2.82 21.36
C ASP A 3 12.61 2.62 19.96
N PRO A 4 12.30 1.37 19.54
CA PRO A 4 11.74 1.10 18.22
C PRO A 4 10.33 1.68 18.00
N TYR A 5 9.67 2.17 19.05
CA TYR A 5 8.36 2.83 18.99
C TYR A 5 8.44 4.35 19.12
N SER A 6 9.64 4.94 19.18
CA SER A 6 9.80 6.38 19.19
C SER A 6 9.20 7.00 17.91
N MET A 7 8.39 8.04 18.10
CA MET A 7 7.78 8.80 17.00
C MET A 7 8.53 10.10 16.69
N GLU A 8 9.63 10.38 17.40
CA GLU A 8 10.37 11.66 17.32
C GLU A 8 10.97 11.90 15.93
N ASP A 9 11.34 10.84 15.20
CA ASP A 9 11.91 10.90 13.85
C ASP A 9 10.91 10.60 12.72
N LEU A 10 9.61 10.49 13.03
CA LEU A 10 8.61 10.27 12.01
C LEU A 10 8.42 11.52 11.15
N GLN A 11 8.35 11.30 9.83
CA GLN A 11 8.04 12.38 8.90
C GLN A 11 6.64 12.92 9.16
N GLN A 12 6.46 14.23 8.92
CA GLN A 12 5.16 14.87 9.01
C GLN A 12 4.19 14.30 7.97
N ASN A 13 2.89 14.48 8.21
CA ASN A 13 1.85 14.05 7.27
C ASN A 13 2.08 14.68 5.88
N LEU A 14 2.20 13.83 4.86
CA LEU A 14 2.49 14.24 3.48
C LEU A 14 1.24 14.60 2.68
N ASN A 15 0.06 14.62 3.31
CA ASN A 15 -1.26 14.94 2.74
C ASN A 15 -1.74 14.01 1.62
N TYR A 16 -1.21 12.78 1.57
CA TYR A 16 -1.70 11.77 0.65
C TYR A 16 -3.18 11.47 0.87
N SER A 17 -3.90 11.31 -0.23
CA SER A 17 -5.31 10.92 -0.25
C SER A 17 -5.47 9.54 -0.85
N LEU A 18 -6.47 8.79 -0.38
CA LEU A 18 -6.73 7.41 -0.80
C LEU A 18 -8.15 7.27 -1.36
N ARG A 19 -8.32 6.48 -2.42
CA ARG A 19 -9.65 6.10 -2.94
C ARG A 19 -9.65 4.64 -3.38
N MET A 20 -10.66 3.89 -2.96
CA MET A 20 -10.87 2.53 -3.46
C MET A 20 -11.59 2.57 -4.82
N LYS A 21 -11.07 1.82 -5.79
CA LYS A 21 -11.69 1.55 -7.09
C LYS A 21 -11.49 0.09 -7.44
N ASP A 22 -12.56 -0.63 -7.77
CA ASP A 22 -12.51 -2.05 -8.15
C ASP A 22 -11.75 -2.94 -7.14
N GLY A 23 -11.86 -2.60 -5.84
CA GLY A 23 -11.16 -3.30 -4.75
C GLY A 23 -9.68 -2.93 -4.59
N ILE A 24 -9.14 -2.03 -5.43
CA ILE A 24 -7.76 -1.56 -5.38
C ILE A 24 -7.72 -0.15 -4.76
N ILE A 25 -6.77 0.08 -3.86
CA ILE A 25 -6.54 1.41 -3.30
C ILE A 25 -5.63 2.21 -4.22
N TYR A 26 -6.12 3.36 -4.68
CA TYR A 26 -5.36 4.34 -5.42
C TYR A 26 -4.86 5.42 -4.46
N VAL A 27 -3.58 5.76 -4.58
CA VAL A 27 -2.91 6.80 -3.78
C VAL A 27 -2.78 8.06 -4.62
N TYR A 28 -3.05 9.22 -4.03
CA TYR A 28 -2.99 10.53 -4.67
C TYR A 28 -2.12 11.45 -3.82
N ASP A 29 -1.32 12.30 -4.46
CA ASP A 29 -0.39 13.21 -3.77
C ASP A 29 -1.10 14.21 -2.84
N ASN A 30 -2.34 14.58 -3.16
CA ASN A 30 -3.17 15.51 -2.41
C ASN A 30 -4.65 15.42 -2.85
N GLU A 31 -5.51 16.20 -2.20
CA GLU A 31 -6.94 16.25 -2.51
C GLU A 31 -7.27 16.75 -3.92
N ASP A 32 -6.44 17.60 -4.52
CA ASP A 32 -6.71 18.13 -5.86
C ASP A 32 -6.38 17.10 -6.96
N ALA A 33 -5.31 16.32 -6.77
CA ALA A 33 -5.04 15.14 -7.59
C ALA A 33 -6.17 14.10 -7.47
N LEU A 34 -6.72 13.92 -6.28
CA LEU A 34 -7.89 13.07 -6.03
C LEU A 34 -9.15 13.55 -6.78
N LYS A 35 -9.42 14.87 -6.81
CA LYS A 35 -10.56 15.46 -7.55
C LYS A 35 -10.42 15.31 -9.07
N GLN A 36 -9.20 15.46 -9.58
CA GLN A 36 -8.88 15.31 -11.01
C GLN A 36 -8.69 13.85 -11.44
N ASP A 37 -8.80 12.92 -10.50
CA ASP A 37 -8.57 11.50 -10.69
C ASP A 37 -7.21 11.15 -11.29
N GLN A 38 -6.17 11.83 -10.80
CA GLN A 38 -4.78 11.64 -11.19
C GLN A 38 -4.03 10.85 -10.09
N PRO A 39 -4.08 9.50 -10.11
CA PRO A 39 -3.39 8.71 -9.12
C PRO A 39 -1.88 8.76 -9.32
N ARG A 40 -1.15 8.59 -8.22
CA ARG A 40 0.29 8.46 -8.23
C ARG A 40 0.69 7.15 -8.90
N SER A 41 1.63 7.22 -9.85
CA SER A 41 2.24 6.05 -10.46
C SER A 41 3.25 5.43 -9.49
N LEU A 42 2.75 4.62 -8.57
CA LEU A 42 3.58 3.83 -7.67
C LEU A 42 4.07 2.56 -8.38
N PRO A 43 5.24 2.03 -7.99
CA PRO A 43 5.81 0.82 -8.59
C PRO A 43 5.07 -0.43 -8.08
N TYR A 44 3.74 -0.44 -8.17
CA TYR A 44 2.96 -1.59 -7.82
C TYR A 44 3.17 -2.67 -8.88
N PRO A 45 3.25 -3.95 -8.46
CA PRO A 45 3.10 -5.03 -9.41
C PRO A 45 1.74 -4.91 -10.10
N ASP A 46 1.66 -5.42 -11.32
CA ASP A 46 0.36 -5.57 -11.96
C ASP A 46 -0.55 -6.47 -11.09
N LEU A 47 -1.87 -6.27 -11.23
CA LEU A 47 -2.85 -6.94 -10.38
C LEU A 47 -2.76 -8.47 -10.47
N GLU A 48 -2.41 -8.98 -11.65
CA GLU A 48 -2.26 -10.42 -11.88
C GLU A 48 -1.08 -10.97 -11.07
N THR A 49 0.10 -10.34 -11.15
CA THR A 49 1.27 -10.70 -10.35
C THR A 49 0.96 -10.61 -8.85
N PHE A 50 0.29 -9.54 -8.40
CA PHE A 50 -0.11 -9.42 -6.99
C PHE A 50 -1.01 -10.57 -6.53
N ALA A 51 -2.02 -10.93 -7.33
CA ALA A 51 -2.95 -12.00 -6.98
C ALA A 51 -2.26 -13.37 -6.92
N ILE A 52 -1.34 -13.63 -7.86
CA ILE A 52 -0.53 -14.85 -7.89
C ILE A 52 0.34 -14.94 -6.64
N ASP A 53 1.13 -13.90 -6.35
CA ASP A 53 2.03 -13.88 -5.19
C ASP A 53 1.25 -14.03 -3.87
N MET A 54 0.11 -13.35 -3.75
CA MET A 54 -0.75 -13.46 -2.57
C MET A 54 -1.29 -14.88 -2.39
N SER A 55 -1.70 -15.56 -3.48
CA SER A 55 -2.17 -16.94 -3.40
C SER A 55 -1.09 -17.89 -2.87
N HIS A 56 0.17 -17.68 -3.27
CA HIS A 56 1.30 -18.47 -2.78
C HIS A 56 1.56 -18.21 -1.29
N VAL A 57 1.54 -16.94 -0.86
CA VAL A 57 1.71 -16.57 0.55
C VAL A 57 0.59 -17.19 1.40
N LEU A 58 -0.66 -17.12 0.96
CA LEU A 58 -1.79 -17.72 1.66
C LEU A 58 -1.66 -19.25 1.78
N ALA A 59 -1.20 -19.92 0.73
CA ALA A 59 -0.93 -21.36 0.76
C ALA A 59 0.16 -21.70 1.80
N MET A 60 1.27 -20.95 1.81
CA MET A 60 2.34 -21.15 2.80
C MET A 60 1.89 -20.88 4.24
N ILE A 61 1.03 -19.88 4.46
CA ILE A 61 0.46 -19.62 5.79
C ILE A 61 -0.45 -20.77 6.22
N ALA A 62 -1.26 -21.29 5.30
CA ALA A 62 -2.20 -22.37 5.58
C ALA A 62 -1.49 -23.69 5.89
N ASP A 63 -0.41 -24.01 5.16
CA ASP A 63 0.37 -25.24 5.36
C ASP A 63 1.29 -25.17 6.59
N GLY A 64 1.60 -23.96 7.08
CA GLY A 64 2.47 -23.73 8.23
C GLY A 64 3.96 -23.99 7.92
N PRO A 65 4.87 -23.70 8.86
CA PRO A 65 6.27 -24.04 8.69
C PRO A 65 6.42 -25.57 8.73
N THR A 66 6.78 -26.17 7.58
CA THR A 66 7.18 -27.59 7.48
C THR A 66 8.49 -27.86 8.21
#